data_AF-A0A535A1J7-F1
#
_entry.id   AF-A0A535A1J7-F1
#
_cell.length_a   1.000
_cell.length_b   1.000
_cell.length_c   1.000
_cell.angle_alpha   90.00
_cell.angle_beta   90.00
_cell.angle_gamma   90.00
#
_symmetry.space_group_name_H-M   'P 1'
#
loop_
_entity.id
_entity.type
_entity.pdbx_description
1 polymer ?
#
loop_
_entity_poly.entity_id
_entity_poly.type
_entity_poly.pdbx_seq_one_letter_code
_entity_poly.pdbx_strand_id
1 'polypeptide(L)'
;ILLSPGYHYEAIPGDEHFLFLEEIHQKFRRIVELAQRYKRISSTPLFLQFAAGLRDYPCTPWGNPTYTPKGWKGPCYLIDGQHYPTWKEFFGGVDWDYWETRQDPRCHNCKMHSGFEASVVRKLGERFSDVLTMARWQLENVRNPGRRAA
;
A
#
# COMPACT_ATOMS: atom_id res chain seq x y z
N ILE A 1 2.34 -13.86 -4.89
CA ILE A 1 1.16 -13.08 -5.32
C ILE A 1 0.97 -11.97 -4.32
N LEU A 2 0.94 -10.73 -4.81
CA LEU A 2 0.62 -9.55 -4.00
C LEU A 2 -0.88 -9.33 -4.07
N LEU A 3 -1.49 -9.01 -2.93
CA LEU A 3 -2.90 -8.66 -2.83
C LEU A 3 -3.02 -7.24 -2.29
N SER A 4 -3.91 -6.45 -2.88
CA SER A 4 -4.17 -5.07 -2.45
C SER A 4 -5.64 -4.74 -2.66
N PRO A 5 -6.26 -3.92 -1.79
CA PRO A 5 -7.54 -3.29 -2.08
C PRO A 5 -7.44 -2.45 -3.35
N GLY A 6 -8.51 -2.44 -4.14
CA GLY A 6 -8.65 -1.51 -5.26
C GLY A 6 -8.80 -0.07 -4.77
N TYR A 7 -8.22 0.88 -5.50
CA TYR A 7 -8.38 2.30 -5.20
C TYR A 7 -9.69 2.83 -5.81
N HIS A 8 -10.45 3.60 -5.04
CA HIS A 8 -11.68 4.26 -5.50
C HIS A 8 -11.30 5.44 -6.40
N TYR A 9 -11.51 5.31 -7.72
CA TYR A 9 -11.26 6.39 -8.66
C TYR A 9 -12.50 7.27 -8.81
N GLU A 10 -12.36 8.58 -8.56
CA GLU A 10 -13.44 9.56 -8.75
C GLU A 10 -13.97 9.62 -10.19
N ALA A 11 -13.13 9.26 -11.16
CA ALA A 11 -13.50 9.25 -12.58
C ALA A 11 -14.45 8.09 -12.96
N ILE A 12 -14.59 7.07 -12.11
CA ILE A 12 -15.46 5.92 -12.36
C ILE A 12 -16.77 6.12 -11.58
N PRO A 13 -17.91 6.29 -12.27
CA PRO A 13 -19.18 6.49 -11.59
C PRO A 13 -19.66 5.18 -10.95
N GLY A 14 -20.39 5.32 -9.83
CA GLY A 14 -20.99 4.19 -9.11
C GLY A 14 -20.07 3.58 -8.04
N ASP A 15 -20.66 3.31 -6.88
CA ASP A 15 -19.93 2.80 -5.71
C ASP A 15 -19.80 1.27 -5.70
N GLU A 16 -20.52 0.57 -6.58
CA GLU A 16 -20.60 -0.90 -6.64
C GLU A 16 -19.31 -1.59 -7.12
N HIS A 17 -18.40 -0.83 -7.71
CA HIS A 17 -17.14 -1.36 -8.25
C HIS A 17 -16.05 -1.49 -7.18
N PHE A 18 -16.21 -0.83 -6.04
CA PHE A 18 -15.15 -0.72 -5.06
C PHE A 18 -15.64 -0.94 -3.64
N LEU A 19 -14.69 -1.29 -2.76
CA LEU A 19 -14.99 -1.64 -1.37
C LEU A 19 -14.84 -0.42 -0.46
N PHE A 20 -15.81 -0.18 0.40
CA PHE A 20 -15.66 0.79 1.48
C PHE A 20 -14.72 0.25 2.57
N LEU A 21 -14.24 1.15 3.43
CA LEU A 21 -13.21 0.85 4.43
C LEU A 21 -13.50 -0.41 5.27
N GLU A 22 -14.73 -0.56 5.77
CA GLU A 22 -15.09 -1.73 6.58
C GLU A 22 -15.14 -3.04 5.78
N GLU A 23 -15.55 -2.99 4.52
CA GLU A 23 -15.54 -4.16 3.64
C GLU A 23 -14.10 -4.59 3.30
N ILE A 24 -13.21 -3.61 3.13
CA ILE A 24 -11.77 -3.85 2.98
C ILE A 24 -11.24 -4.57 4.22
N HIS A 25 -11.51 -4.02 5.42
CA HIS A 25 -11.07 -4.62 6.68
C HIS A 25 -11.57 -6.07 6.82
N GLN A 26 -12.85 -6.32 6.58
CA GLN A 26 -13.45 -7.66 6.66
C GLN A 26 -12.77 -8.66 5.71
N LYS A 27 -12.60 -8.29 4.43
CA LYS A 27 -11.94 -9.18 3.46
C LYS A 27 -10.47 -9.40 3.80
N PHE A 28 -9.75 -8.38 4.25
CA PHE A 28 -8.34 -8.52 4.56
C PHE A 28 -8.06 -9.28 5.85
N ARG A 29 -8.97 -9.28 6.84
CA ARG A 29 -8.89 -10.21 7.97
C ARG A 29 -8.86 -11.67 7.49
N ARG A 30 -9.72 -12.02 6.54
CA ARG A 30 -9.70 -13.34 5.91
C ARG A 30 -8.42 -13.60 5.11
N ILE A 31 -7.89 -12.60 4.42
CA ILE A 31 -6.62 -12.72 3.69
C ILE A 31 -5.44 -12.94 4.64
N VAL A 32 -5.42 -12.32 5.82
CA VAL A 32 -4.38 -12.56 6.84
C VAL A 32 -4.36 -14.03 7.27
N GLU A 33 -5.51 -14.62 7.55
CA GLU A 33 -5.63 -16.05 7.87
C GLU A 33 -5.12 -16.93 6.70
N LEU A 34 -5.50 -16.57 5.48
CA LEU A 34 -5.06 -17.28 4.27
C LEU A 34 -3.55 -17.15 4.07
N ALA A 35 -2.93 -16.00 4.36
CA ALA A 35 -1.50 -15.78 4.23
C ALA A 35 -0.68 -16.62 5.23
N GLN A 36 -1.24 -16.93 6.40
CA GLN A 36 -0.63 -17.86 7.36
C GLN A 36 -0.62 -19.29 6.81
N ARG A 37 -1.70 -19.71 6.14
CA ARG A 37 -1.85 -21.06 5.57
C ARG A 37 -1.15 -21.23 4.23
N TYR A 38 -1.19 -20.20 3.38
CA TYR A 38 -0.74 -20.23 1.99
C TYR A 38 0.40 -19.24 1.79
N LYS A 39 1.64 -19.75 1.86
CA LYS A 39 2.88 -18.99 1.70
C LYS A 39 3.14 -18.43 0.28
N ARG A 40 2.14 -18.48 -0.62
CA ARG A 40 2.19 -17.85 -1.96
C ARG A 40 1.79 -16.38 -1.91
N ILE A 41 1.17 -15.91 -0.82
CA ILE A 41 0.87 -14.48 -0.62
C ILE A 41 2.16 -13.80 -0.18
N SER A 42 2.65 -12.88 -1.01
CA SER A 42 3.96 -12.23 -0.88
C SER A 42 3.86 -10.78 -0.39
N SER A 43 2.67 -10.30 -0.06
CA SER A 43 2.49 -9.03 0.65
C SER A 43 3.05 -9.12 2.07
N THR A 44 3.54 -8.03 2.62
CA THR A 44 4.13 -8.07 3.97
C THR A 44 3.06 -8.31 5.04
N PRO A 45 3.35 -9.05 6.12
CA PRO A 45 2.37 -9.29 7.18
C PRO A 45 1.85 -8.00 7.80
N LEU A 46 2.69 -6.97 7.88
CA LEU A 46 2.34 -5.67 8.46
C LEU A 46 1.41 -4.88 7.54
N PHE A 47 1.64 -4.93 6.22
CA PHE A 47 0.69 -4.37 5.25
C PHE A 47 -0.66 -5.09 5.30
N LEU A 48 -0.68 -6.42 5.36
CA LEU A 48 -1.93 -7.18 5.45
C LEU A 48 -2.71 -6.84 6.72
N GLN A 49 -2.03 -6.65 7.86
CA GLN A 49 -2.66 -6.18 9.11
C GLN A 49 -3.22 -4.76 8.98
N PHE A 50 -2.50 -3.87 8.29
CA PHE A 50 -2.97 -2.52 8.01
C PHE A 50 -4.25 -2.49 7.14
N ALA A 51 -4.27 -3.29 6.07
CA ALA A 51 -5.43 -3.45 5.22
C ALA A 51 -6.59 -4.17 5.93
N ALA A 52 -6.31 -4.99 6.95
CA ALA A 52 -7.31 -5.63 7.80
C ALA A 52 -7.85 -4.73 8.94
N GLY A 53 -7.36 -3.49 9.06
CA GLY A 53 -7.74 -2.56 10.12
C GLY A 53 -7.20 -2.91 11.50
N LEU A 54 -6.18 -3.77 11.57
CA LEU A 54 -5.54 -4.21 12.84
C LEU A 54 -4.44 -3.24 13.29
N ARG A 55 -4.04 -2.33 12.41
CA ARG A 55 -3.06 -1.26 12.65
C ARG A 55 -3.26 -0.16 11.62
N ASP A 56 -2.64 0.99 11.86
CA ASP A 56 -2.69 2.13 10.96
C ASP A 56 -1.29 2.68 10.67
N TYR A 57 -1.13 3.28 9.49
CA TYR A 57 0.13 3.86 9.00
C TYR A 57 -0.16 5.18 8.28
N PRO A 58 0.72 6.19 8.38
CA PRO A 58 0.70 7.31 7.44
C PRO A 58 0.91 6.79 6.02
N CYS A 59 0.43 7.51 5.01
CA CYS A 59 0.72 7.17 3.63
C CYS A 59 2.17 7.55 3.29
N THR A 60 2.77 6.80 2.37
CA THR A 60 4.01 7.20 1.69
C THR A 60 3.66 7.39 0.21
N PRO A 61 3.02 8.51 -0.17
CA PRO A 61 2.45 8.71 -1.52
C PRO A 61 3.52 8.74 -2.61
N TRP A 62 4.72 9.16 -2.24
CA TRP A 62 5.93 9.17 -3.09
C TRP A 62 6.65 7.81 -3.14
N GLY A 63 6.12 6.77 -2.50
CA GLY A 63 6.74 5.43 -2.50
C GLY A 63 6.73 4.72 -3.86
N ASN A 64 5.85 5.16 -4.77
CA ASN A 64 5.79 4.70 -6.15
C ASN A 64 5.57 5.90 -7.10
N PRO A 65 6.60 6.70 -7.38
CA PRO A 65 6.47 7.85 -8.27
C PRO A 65 6.25 7.36 -9.70
N THR A 66 5.44 8.09 -10.48
CA THR A 66 5.09 7.71 -11.85
C THR A 66 5.39 8.86 -12.81
N TYR A 67 6.12 8.57 -13.88
CA TYR A 67 6.33 9.48 -15.00
C TYR A 67 5.50 9.04 -16.20
N THR A 68 4.75 9.96 -16.78
CA THR A 68 3.92 9.75 -17.98
C THR A 68 4.38 10.68 -19.10
N PRO A 69 3.87 10.56 -20.34
CA PRO A 69 4.15 11.54 -21.38
C PRO A 69 3.77 12.99 -21.02
N LYS A 70 2.89 13.20 -20.04
CA LYS A 70 2.52 14.53 -19.52
C LYS A 70 3.49 15.05 -18.44
N GLY A 71 4.43 14.23 -17.98
CA GLY A 71 5.38 14.53 -16.90
C GLY A 71 5.23 13.63 -15.68
N TRP A 72 5.88 14.00 -14.57
CA TRP A 72 5.73 13.37 -13.27
C TRP A 72 4.32 13.57 -12.73
N LYS A 73 3.60 12.49 -12.48
CA LYS A 73 2.23 12.52 -11.97
C LYS A 73 2.24 12.73 -10.46
N GLY A 74 1.51 13.73 -9.98
CA GLY A 74 1.34 14.00 -8.56
C GLY A 74 -0.10 14.30 -8.17
N PRO A 75 -0.42 14.22 -6.88
CA PRO A 75 0.48 14.00 -5.74
C PRO A 75 0.78 12.51 -5.46
N CYS A 76 -0.05 11.61 -5.97
CA CYS A 76 0.12 10.16 -5.94
C CYS A 76 -0.26 9.64 -7.34
N TYR A 77 0.36 8.55 -7.81
CA TYR A 77 0.07 8.04 -9.16
C TYR A 77 -1.39 7.60 -9.37
N LEU A 78 -2.13 7.36 -8.29
CA LEU A 78 -3.56 7.02 -8.32
C LEU A 78 -4.46 8.25 -8.50
N ILE A 79 -4.07 9.40 -7.95
CA ILE A 79 -4.86 10.63 -8.01
C ILE A 79 -4.55 11.33 -9.32
N ASP A 80 -5.58 11.54 -10.14
CA ASP A 80 -5.41 12.29 -11.38
C ASP A 80 -5.51 13.80 -11.13
N GLY A 81 -4.81 14.59 -11.95
CA GLY A 81 -4.86 16.05 -11.88
C GLY A 81 -3.55 16.73 -12.26
N GLN A 82 -2.51 16.61 -11.43
CA GLN A 82 -1.30 17.42 -11.57
C GLN A 82 -0.16 16.63 -12.24
N HIS A 83 0.52 17.28 -13.18
CA HIS A 83 1.72 16.75 -13.83
C HIS A 83 2.82 17.81 -13.81
N TYR A 84 4.04 17.38 -13.50
CA TYR A 84 5.20 18.25 -13.38
C TYR A 84 6.26 17.88 -14.43
N PRO A 85 6.82 18.83 -15.16
CA PRO A 85 7.79 18.56 -16.22
C PRO A 85 9.13 18.03 -15.69
N THR A 86 9.52 18.41 -14.46
CA THR A 86 10.79 18.01 -13.86
C THR A 86 10.61 17.34 -12.50
N TRP A 87 11.55 16.47 -12.13
CA TRP A 87 11.55 15.83 -10.81
C TRP A 87 11.61 16.85 -9.67
N LYS A 88 12.38 17.93 -9.85
CA LYS A 88 12.52 19.00 -8.85
C LYS A 88 11.19 19.69 -8.57
N GLU A 89 10.40 19.96 -9.61
CA GLU A 89 9.08 20.56 -9.46
C GLU A 89 8.08 19.58 -8.85
N PHE A 90 8.09 18.31 -9.27
CA PHE A 90 7.25 17.28 -8.65
C PHE A 90 7.54 17.11 -7.16
N PHE A 91 8.81 16.84 -6.82
CA PHE A 91 9.18 16.50 -5.46
C PHE A 91 9.21 17.71 -4.53
N GLY A 92 9.50 18.91 -5.05
CA GLY A 92 9.48 20.15 -4.27
C GLY A 92 8.12 20.85 -4.22
N GLY A 93 7.22 20.58 -5.17
CA GLY A 93 5.94 21.28 -5.32
C GLY A 93 4.74 20.59 -4.68
N VAL A 94 4.86 19.30 -4.32
CA VAL A 94 3.80 18.57 -3.63
C VAL A 94 3.94 18.73 -2.11
N ASP A 95 2.83 19.07 -1.44
CA ASP A 95 2.74 19.11 0.02
C ASP A 95 2.69 17.68 0.60
N TRP A 96 3.87 17.08 0.78
CA TRP A 96 3.97 15.69 1.26
C TRP A 96 3.34 15.50 2.63
N ASP A 97 3.53 16.44 3.56
CA ASP A 97 3.01 16.33 4.91
C ASP A 97 1.49 16.19 4.90
N TYR A 98 0.78 17.01 4.10
CA TYR A 98 -0.66 16.85 3.88
C TYR A 98 -1.02 15.45 3.36
N TRP A 99 -0.32 14.96 2.32
CA TRP A 99 -0.64 13.67 1.70
C TRP A 99 -0.32 12.46 2.57
N GLU A 100 0.67 12.54 3.47
CA GLU A 100 0.97 11.48 4.44
C GLU A 100 -0.15 11.31 5.47
N THR A 101 -0.89 12.39 5.81
CA THR A 101 -2.02 12.31 6.76
C THR A 101 -3.21 11.50 6.23
N ARG A 102 -3.40 11.46 4.90
CA ARG A 102 -4.58 10.89 4.22
C ARG A 102 -5.89 11.59 4.53
N GLN A 103 -5.85 12.86 4.96
CA GLN A 103 -7.07 13.64 5.25
C GLN A 103 -7.86 14.03 3.99
N ASP A 104 -7.25 13.97 2.81
CA ASP A 104 -7.94 14.20 1.55
C ASP A 104 -9.06 13.16 1.36
N PRO A 105 -10.29 13.56 0.97
CA PRO A 105 -11.42 12.63 0.80
C PRO A 105 -11.11 11.45 -0.14
N ARG A 106 -10.26 11.67 -1.15
CA ARG A 106 -9.82 10.64 -2.11
C ARG A 106 -8.99 9.54 -1.46
N CYS A 107 -8.39 9.81 -0.30
CA CYS A 107 -7.59 8.87 0.45
C CYS A 107 -8.38 8.11 1.53
N HIS A 108 -9.63 8.47 1.81
CA HIS A 108 -10.40 7.97 2.96
C HIS A 108 -10.53 6.43 3.00
N ASN A 109 -10.84 5.82 1.85
CA ASN A 109 -10.92 4.35 1.73
C ASN A 109 -9.59 3.72 1.28
N CYS A 110 -8.55 4.52 1.03
CA CYS A 110 -7.33 4.02 0.40
C CYS A 110 -6.50 3.17 1.36
N LYS A 111 -6.27 1.92 0.94
CA LYS A 111 -5.41 0.94 1.60
C LYS A 111 -4.43 0.31 0.61
N MET A 112 -4.05 1.03 -0.46
CA MET A 112 -3.28 0.52 -1.59
C MET A 112 -1.82 0.18 -1.23
N HIS A 113 -1.37 -1.02 -1.59
CA HIS A 113 -0.03 -1.53 -1.27
C HIS A 113 1.12 -0.60 -1.70
N SER A 114 0.98 0.10 -2.82
CA SER A 114 2.01 0.97 -3.40
C SER A 114 2.46 2.11 -2.48
N GLY A 115 1.57 2.62 -1.61
CA GLY A 115 1.93 3.59 -0.58
C GLY A 115 2.25 2.93 0.77
N PHE A 116 1.52 1.89 1.14
CA PHE A 116 1.59 1.35 2.50
C PHE A 116 2.67 0.29 2.71
N GLU A 117 3.12 -0.42 1.67
CA GLU A 117 4.30 -1.28 1.79
C GLU A 117 5.58 -0.44 2.04
N ALA A 118 5.69 0.72 1.39
CA ALA A 118 6.75 1.68 1.69
C ALA A 118 6.63 2.25 3.11
N SER A 119 5.40 2.51 3.56
CA SER A 119 5.12 2.98 4.92
C SER A 119 5.50 1.94 5.97
N VAL A 120 5.25 0.66 5.71
CA VAL A 120 5.71 -0.45 6.56
C VAL A 120 7.23 -0.40 6.71
N VAL A 121 7.98 -0.22 5.63
CA VAL A 121 9.46 -0.14 5.70
C VAL A 121 9.91 1.08 6.50
N ARG A 122 9.32 2.27 6.25
CA ARG A 122 9.64 3.50 6.99
C ARG A 122 9.38 3.37 8.49
N LYS A 123 8.36 2.60 8.88
CA LYS A 123 7.89 2.44 10.25
C LYS A 123 8.40 1.17 10.95
N LEU A 124 9.12 0.31 10.22
CA LEU A 124 9.53 -1.01 10.70
C LEU A 124 10.34 -0.97 12.00
N GLY A 125 11.20 0.05 12.15
CA GLY A 125 12.08 0.19 13.31
C GLY A 125 11.40 0.69 14.59
N GLU A 126 10.16 1.17 14.52
CA GLU A 126 9.48 1.78 15.68
C GLU A 126 9.08 0.73 16.74
N ARG A 127 8.91 -0.54 16.34
CA ARG A 127 8.54 -1.64 17.24
C ARG A 127 9.40 -2.85 16.98
N PHE A 128 10.10 -3.33 18.01
CA PHE A 128 10.92 -4.54 17.90
C PHE A 128 10.12 -5.78 17.48
N SER A 129 8.86 -5.88 17.92
CA SER A 129 7.94 -6.96 17.50
C SER A 129 7.71 -6.97 15.98
N ASP A 130 7.66 -5.80 15.34
CA ASP A 130 7.45 -5.68 13.90
C ASP A 130 8.71 -6.09 13.12
N VAL A 131 9.90 -5.74 13.63
CA VAL A 131 11.19 -6.24 13.11
C VAL A 131 11.24 -7.76 13.16
N LEU A 132 10.93 -8.37 14.32
CA LEU A 132 10.89 -9.83 14.45
C LEU A 132 9.86 -10.47 13.50
N THR A 133 8.67 -9.88 13.38
CA THR A 133 7.61 -10.35 12.48
C THR A 133 8.10 -10.39 11.03
N MET A 134 8.73 -9.31 10.57
CA MET A 134 9.27 -9.21 9.22
C MET A 134 10.46 -10.14 8.99
N ALA A 135 11.38 -10.26 9.94
CA ALA A 135 12.52 -11.18 9.85
C ALA A 135 12.05 -12.63 9.73
N ARG A 136 11.09 -13.04 10.57
CA ARG A 136 10.48 -14.38 10.50
C ARG A 136 9.82 -14.62 9.15
N TRP A 137 9.03 -13.66 8.65
CA TRP A 137 8.38 -13.76 7.35
C TRP A 137 9.40 -13.92 6.20
N GLN A 138 10.48 -13.15 6.20
CA GLN A 138 11.55 -13.29 5.20
C GLN A 138 12.22 -14.67 5.25
N LEU A 139 12.56 -15.15 6.44
CA LEU A 139 13.23 -16.44 6.62
C LEU A 139 12.32 -17.63 6.27
N GLU A 140 11.03 -17.56 6.59
CA GLU A 140 10.05 -18.58 6.19
C GLU A 140 9.88 -18.66 4.67
N ASN A 141 9.99 -17.54 3.96
CA ASN A 141 9.90 -17.49 2.50
C ASN A 141 11.20 -17.97 1.81
N VAL A 142 12.37 -17.71 2.41
CA VAL A 142 13.68 -18.14 1.88
C VAL A 142 13.93 -19.64 2.09
N ARG A 143 13.44 -20.22 3.19
CA ARG A 143 13.61 -21.65 3.52
C ARG A 143 12.82 -22.63 2.65
N ASN A 144 12.16 -22.17 1.58
CA ASN A 144 11.37 -23.03 0.69
C ASN A 144 11.95 -23.09 -0.75
N PRO A 145 13.18 -23.62 -0.95
CA PRO A 145 13.81 -23.70 -2.27
C PRO A 145 13.15 -24.72 -3.22
N GLY A 146 12.33 -25.64 -2.70
CA GLY A 146 11.73 -26.74 -3.47
C GLY A 146 10.53 -26.37 -4.36
N ARG A 147 10.30 -25.08 -4.65
CA ARG A 147 9.08 -24.63 -5.35
C ARG A 147 9.32 -23.71 -6.55
N ARG A 148 10.56 -23.58 -7.00
CA ARG A 148 10.90 -22.89 -8.27
C ARG A 148 10.58 -23.72 -9.53
N ALA A 149 10.16 -24.98 -9.38
CA ALA A 149 9.80 -25.86 -10.49
C ALA A 149 8.47 -26.57 -10.19
N ALA A 150 7.35 -25.91 -10.47
CA ALA A 150 6.03 -26.52 -10.73
C ALA A 150 5.11 -25.45 -11.33
#